data_AF-A0A086MXX3-F1
#
_entry.id   AF-A0A086MXX3-F1
#
_cell.length_a   1.000
_cell.length_b   1.000
_cell.length_c   1.000
_cell.angle_alpha   90.00
_cell.angle_beta   90.00
_cell.angle_gamma   90.00
#
_symmetry.space_group_name_H-M   'P 1'
#
loop_
_entity.id
_entity.type
_entity.pdbx_description
1 polymer ?
#
loop_
_entity_poly.entity_id
_entity_poly.type
_entity_poly.pdbx_seq_one_letter_code
_entity_poly.pdbx_strand_id
1 'polypeptide(L)'
;MLANTGLIMQAADERAEAMSMFEAALAGLTATLGPGHPWMLGCALCTTGARNFNGRIADAVELGRDTARRAQRTLGGERPR
;
A
#
# COMPACT_ATOMS: atom_id res chain seq x y z
N MET A 1 -2.17 12.46 -1.95
CA MET A 1 -2.12 12.79 -3.39
C MET A 1 -1.46 11.69 -4.22
N LEU A 2 -0.28 11.19 -3.86
CA LEU A 2 0.41 10.10 -4.60
C LEU A 2 -0.45 8.83 -4.81
N ALA A 3 -1.24 8.44 -3.81
CA ALA A 3 -2.07 7.23 -3.91
C ALA A 3 -3.12 7.29 -5.05
N ASN A 4 -3.76 8.46 -5.23
CA ASN A 4 -4.79 8.63 -6.25
C ASN A 4 -4.19 8.73 -7.65
N THR A 5 -3.03 9.38 -7.79
CA THR A 5 -2.31 9.48 -9.07
C THR A 5 -1.91 8.10 -9.59
N GLY A 6 -1.41 7.21 -8.72
CA GLY A 6 -1.02 5.87 -9.15
C GLY A 6 -2.20 4.97 -9.55
N LEU A 7 -3.40 5.19 -9.00
CA LEU A 7 -4.61 4.49 -9.44
C LEU A 7 -5.02 4.92 -10.86
N ILE A 8 -4.84 6.21 -11.19
CA ILE A 8 -5.12 6.74 -12.53
C ILE A 8 -4.09 6.21 -13.55
N MET A 9 -2.80 6.18 -13.18
CA MET A 9 -1.74 5.63 -14.04
C MET A 9 -1.92 4.14 -14.33
N GLN A 10 -2.38 3.34 -13.35
CA GLN A 10 -2.74 1.93 -13.56
C GLN A 10 -3.85 1.77 -14.61
N ALA A 11 -4.80 2.70 -14.67
CA ALA A 11 -5.87 2.70 -15.67
C ALA A 11 -5.39 3.18 -17.05
N ALA A 12 -4.31 3.95 -17.11
CA ALA A 12 -3.70 4.48 -18.34
C ALA A 12 -2.65 3.54 -18.97
N ASP A 13 -2.52 2.29 -18.47
CA ASP A 13 -1.53 1.29 -18.89
C ASP A 13 -0.06 1.60 -18.52
N GLU A 14 0.18 2.69 -17.76
CA GLU A 14 1.49 3.10 -17.22
C GLU A 14 1.84 2.32 -15.93
N ARG A 15 1.71 0.99 -15.99
CA ARG A 15 1.69 0.12 -14.81
C ARG A 15 3.04 0.02 -14.08
N ALA A 16 4.14 0.14 -14.82
CA ALA A 16 5.49 0.06 -14.27
C ALA A 16 5.89 1.32 -13.49
N GLU A 17 5.53 2.51 -14.00
CA GLU A 17 5.76 3.77 -13.30
C GLU A 17 4.85 3.92 -12.09
N ALA A 18 3.58 3.51 -12.20
CA ALA A 18 2.67 3.47 -11.07
C ALA A 18 3.22 2.58 -9.94
N MET A 19 3.71 1.37 -10.28
CA MET A 19 4.31 0.47 -9.29
C MET A 19 5.53 1.11 -8.61
N SER A 20 6.45 1.69 -9.38
CA SER A 20 7.66 2.32 -8.85
C SER A 20 7.32 3.48 -7.92
N MET A 21 6.33 4.30 -8.28
CA MET A 21 5.86 5.41 -7.44
C MET A 21 5.22 4.90 -6.14
N PHE A 22 4.41 3.84 -6.18
CA PHE A 22 3.80 3.26 -4.99
C PHE A 22 4.83 2.62 -4.06
N GLU A 23 5.85 1.95 -4.59
CA GLU A 23 6.91 1.35 -3.78
C GLU A 23 7.79 2.43 -3.13
N ALA A 24 8.15 3.48 -3.86
CA ALA A 24 8.89 4.62 -3.32
C ALA A 24 8.10 5.36 -2.23
N ALA A 25 6.80 5.59 -2.46
CA ALA A 25 5.92 6.22 -1.48
C ALA A 25 5.78 5.34 -0.21
N LEU A 26 5.65 4.02 -0.36
CA LEU A 26 5.58 3.10 0.77
C LEU A 26 6.87 3.09 1.59
N ALA A 27 8.04 3.08 0.94
CA ALA A 27 9.34 3.13 1.62
C ALA A 27 9.51 4.46 2.37
N GLY A 28 9.20 5.59 1.73
CA GLY A 28 9.26 6.91 2.34
C GLY A 28 8.32 7.04 3.55
N LEU A 29 7.05 6.64 3.40
CA LEU A 29 6.07 6.69 4.49
C LEU A 29 6.44 5.76 5.64
N THR A 30 7.01 4.59 5.35
CA THR A 30 7.50 3.67 6.40
C THR A 30 8.65 4.27 7.19
N ALA A 31 9.58 4.95 6.52
CA ALA A 31 10.71 5.63 7.17
C ALA A 31 10.29 6.86 7.98
N THR A 32 9.32 7.64 7.48
CA THR A 32 8.92 8.91 8.12
C THR A 32 7.87 8.73 9.21
N LEU A 33 6.82 7.93 8.96
CA LEU A 33 5.65 7.82 9.84
C LEU A 33 5.63 6.53 10.65
N GLY A 34 6.51 5.59 10.31
CA GLY A 34 6.60 4.29 10.97
C GLY A 34 5.57 3.27 10.49
N PRO A 35 5.77 1.99 10.90
CA PRO A 35 5.06 0.84 10.35
C PRO A 35 3.58 0.73 10.72
N GLY A 36 3.06 1.60 11.59
CA GLY A 36 1.68 1.57 12.06
C GLY A 36 0.81 2.71 11.54
N HIS A 37 1.36 3.67 10.78
CA HIS A 37 0.62 4.88 10.45
C HIS A 37 -0.48 4.62 9.40
N PRO A 38 -1.73 5.12 9.58
CA PRO A 38 -2.83 4.93 8.63
C PRO A 38 -2.50 5.31 7.17
N TRP A 39 -1.78 6.42 6.94
CA TRP A 39 -1.30 6.77 5.60
C TRP A 39 -0.35 5.75 4.97
N MET A 40 0.54 5.13 5.77
CA MET A 40 1.39 4.06 5.26
C MET A 40 0.55 2.85 4.87
N LEU A 41 -0.42 2.46 5.70
CA LEU A 41 -1.33 1.33 5.42
C LEU A 41 -2.13 1.54 4.12
N GLY A 42 -2.62 2.77 3.89
CA GLY A 42 -3.29 3.13 2.63
C GLY A 42 -2.38 3.01 1.42
N CYS A 43 -1.11 3.40 1.55
CA CYS A 43 -0.12 3.27 0.47
C CYS A 43 0.22 1.79 0.18
N ALA A 44 0.38 0.97 1.23
CA ALA A 44 0.64 -0.47 1.09
C ALA A 44 -0.51 -1.23 0.40
N LEU A 45 -1.76 -0.84 0.65
CA LEU A 45 -2.92 -1.35 -0.08
C LEU A 45 -2.88 -1.00 -1.57
N CYS A 46 -2.48 0.24 -1.91
CA CYS A 46 -2.33 0.65 -3.31
C CYS A 46 -1.22 -0.13 -4.01
N THR A 47 -0.07 -0.33 -3.35
CA THR A 47 1.04 -1.19 -3.85
C THR A 47 0.58 -2.63 -4.05
N THR A 48 -0.25 -3.16 -3.14
CA THR A 48 -0.83 -4.51 -3.26
C THR A 48 -1.69 -4.64 -4.52
N GLY A 49 -2.56 -3.64 -4.78
CA GLY A 49 -3.34 -3.57 -6.01
C GLY A 49 -2.47 -3.51 -7.26
N ALA A 50 -1.46 -2.64 -7.27
CA ALA A 50 -0.53 -2.49 -8.40
C ALA A 50 0.23 -3.79 -8.70
N ARG A 51 0.68 -4.53 -7.67
CA ARG A 51 1.35 -5.83 -7.84
C ARG A 51 0.42 -6.89 -8.42
N ASN A 52 -0.84 -6.93 -7.97
CA ASN A 52 -1.84 -7.84 -8.51
C ASN A 52 -2.09 -7.61 -10.01
N PHE A 53 -2.27 -6.35 -10.42
CA PHE A 53 -2.48 -5.97 -11.82
C PHE A 53 -1.28 -6.26 -12.74
N ASN A 54 -0.08 -6.34 -12.19
CA ASN A 54 1.14 -6.69 -12.92
C ASN A 54 1.47 -8.20 -12.86
N GLY A 55 0.53 -9.05 -12.39
CA GLY A 55 0.72 -10.50 -12.30
C GLY A 55 1.59 -10.98 -11.16
N ARG A 56 2.08 -10.07 -10.29
CA ARG A 56 2.87 -10.39 -9.08
C ARG A 56 1.95 -10.74 -7.91
N ILE A 57 1.13 -11.77 -8.10
CA ILE A 57 0.05 -12.14 -7.18
C ILE A 57 0.60 -12.60 -5.83
N ALA A 58 1.70 -13.37 -5.80
CA ALA A 58 2.31 -13.83 -4.55
C ALA A 58 2.77 -12.66 -3.66
N ASP A 59 3.50 -11.71 -4.25
CA ASP A 59 4.01 -10.51 -3.57
C ASP A 59 2.88 -9.59 -3.11
N ALA A 60 1.77 -9.53 -3.86
CA ALA A 60 0.57 -8.80 -3.49
C ALA A 60 -0.10 -9.44 -2.27
N VAL A 61 -0.25 -10.77 -2.26
CA VAL A 61 -0.86 -11.49 -1.13
C VAL A 61 -0.04 -11.33 0.13
N GLU A 62 1.29 -11.43 0.04
CA GLU A 62 2.17 -11.26 1.21
C GLU A 62 2.06 -9.84 1.78
N LEU A 63 2.17 -8.83 0.93
CA LEU A 63 2.07 -7.42 1.33
C LEU A 63 0.69 -7.09 1.90
N GLY A 64 -0.38 -7.59 1.28
CA GLY A 64 -1.76 -7.41 1.74
C GLY A 64 -1.99 -8.04 3.11
N ARG A 65 -1.47 -9.25 3.35
CA ARG A 65 -1.55 -9.91 4.66
C ARG A 65 -0.80 -9.14 5.74
N ASP A 66 0.39 -8.62 5.42
CA ASP A 66 1.16 -7.83 6.37
C ASP A 66 0.47 -6.50 6.70
N THR A 67 -0.04 -5.82 5.68
CA THR A 67 -0.81 -4.59 5.83
C THR A 67 -2.06 -4.82 6.68
N ALA A 68 -2.79 -5.91 6.46
CA ALA A 68 -3.96 -6.26 7.26
C ALA A 68 -3.63 -6.50 8.74
N ARG A 69 -2.53 -7.22 9.04
CA ARG A 69 -2.09 -7.43 10.44
C ARG A 69 -1.71 -6.12 11.12
N ARG A 70 -1.02 -5.22 10.41
CA ARG A 70 -0.64 -3.90 10.94
C ARG A 70 -1.87 -3.02 11.13
N ALA A 71 -2.78 -3.00 10.17
CA ALA A 71 -4.05 -2.29 10.27
C ALA A 71 -4.88 -2.79 11.46
N GLN A 72 -4.93 -4.10 11.70
CA GLN A 72 -5.60 -4.67 12.88
C GLN A 72 -4.95 -4.22 14.19
N ARG A 73 -3.63 -4.06 14.24
CA ARG A 73 -2.95 -3.55 15.45
C ARG A 73 -3.19 -2.06 15.65
N THR A 74 -3.09 -1.26 14.58
CA THR A 74 -3.28 0.19 14.64
C THR A 74 -4.74 0.56 14.89
N LEU A 75 -5.68 0.01 14.12
CA LEU A 75 -7.11 0.36 14.17
C LEU A 75 -7.89 -0.50 15.17
N GLY A 76 -7.38 -1.68 15.54
CA GLY A 76 -7.99 -2.53 16.57
C GLY A 76 -7.63 -2.12 18.00
N GLY A 77 -6.64 -1.25 18.19
CA GLY A 77 -6.31 -0.63 19.49
C GLY A 77 -7.35 0.40 19.96
N GLU A 78 -8.17 0.93 19.05
CA GLU A 78 -9.26 1.88 19.35
C GLU A 78 -10.63 1.22 19.47
N ARG A 79 -10.71 -0.03 19.96
CA ARG A 79 -11.97 -0.58 20.47
C ARG A 79 -11.97 -0.55 21.99
N PRO A 80 -12.41 0.55 22.64
CA PRO A 80 -12.90 0.44 24.00
C PRO A 80 -14.15 -0.44 23.98
N ARG A 81 -14.25 -1.33 24.97
CA ARG A 81 -15.45 -2.13 25.24
C ARG A 81 -16.58 -1.25 25.73
#